data_AF-A0A931S8V7-F1
#
_entry.id   AF-A0A931S8V7-F1
#
_cell.length_a   1.000
_cell.length_b   1.000
_cell.length_c   1.000
_cell.angle_alpha   90.00
_cell.angle_beta   90.00
_cell.angle_gamma   90.00
#
_symmetry.space_group_name_H-M   'P 1'
#
loop_
_entity.id
_entity.type
_entity.pdbx_description
1 polymer ?
#
loop_
_entity_poly.entity_id
_entity_poly.type
_entity_poly.pdbx_seq_one_letter_code
_entity_poly.pdbx_strand_id
1 'polypeptide(L)'
;MDLIRLDRSDAAYPTALNHYLGKDAPSSIAILGDPQALKADKLALFCSVKCPAKLILQTHDLAHELVQGGVTVIGGFHSPVEKECLRVCDNRHRSDIQMSLYRNRFVAALADWILIPYAGPSSKTEQFCSEILAWQKPVYTFSHVLNENLITRGARPLTPGEEVEMTLRSLERG
;
A
#
# COMPACT_ATOMS: atom_id res chain seq x y z
N MET A 1 -18.92 14.07 -10.81
CA MET A 1 -17.87 13.45 -9.98
C MET A 1 -17.27 14.61 -9.23
N ASP A 2 -17.58 14.72 -7.95
CA ASP A 2 -17.28 15.94 -7.19
C ASP A 2 -15.84 15.88 -6.70
N LEU A 3 -15.12 16.97 -6.92
CA LEU A 3 -13.77 17.17 -6.42
C LEU A 3 -13.88 17.80 -5.04
N ILE A 4 -13.51 17.06 -4.01
CA ILE A 4 -13.51 17.53 -2.64
C ILE A 4 -12.08 17.91 -2.27
N ARG A 5 -11.87 19.12 -1.77
CA ARG A 5 -10.56 19.59 -1.31
C ARG A 5 -10.56 19.64 0.21
N LEU A 6 -9.53 19.08 0.82
CA LEU A 6 -9.30 19.14 2.26
C LEU A 6 -7.97 19.84 2.52
N ASP A 7 -8.02 20.90 3.30
CA ASP A 7 -6.85 21.61 3.80
C ASP A 7 -6.33 20.97 5.10
N ARG A 8 -5.05 21.16 5.40
CA ARG A 8 -4.40 20.59 6.59
C ARG A 8 -5.04 21.02 7.92
N SER A 9 -5.78 22.13 7.91
CA SER A 9 -6.57 22.64 9.04
C SER A 9 -7.92 21.94 9.21
N ASP A 10 -8.39 21.21 8.21
CA ASP A 10 -9.70 20.57 8.25
C ASP A 10 -9.69 19.35 9.17
N ALA A 11 -10.77 19.18 9.95
CA ALA A 11 -10.92 18.03 10.83
C ALA A 11 -10.96 16.69 10.07
N ALA A 12 -11.34 16.71 8.79
CA ALA A 12 -11.35 15.54 7.91
C ALA A 12 -9.98 15.24 7.27
N TYR A 13 -8.98 16.11 7.44
CA TYR A 13 -7.64 15.88 6.91
C TYR A 13 -6.96 14.71 7.62
N PRO A 14 -6.40 13.72 6.88
CA PRO A 14 -5.80 12.54 7.49
C PRO A 14 -4.62 12.90 8.41
N THR A 15 -4.81 12.73 9.72
CA THR A 15 -3.78 13.03 10.73
C THR A 15 -2.51 12.20 10.55
N ALA A 16 -2.62 11.01 9.96
CA ALA A 16 -1.51 10.15 9.60
C ALA A 16 -0.51 10.85 8.65
N LEU A 17 -0.97 11.70 7.73
CA LEU A 17 -0.07 12.46 6.85
C LEU A 17 0.81 13.41 7.65
N ASN A 18 0.23 14.08 8.66
CA ASN A 18 0.99 14.97 9.54
C ASN A 18 1.98 14.20 10.41
N HIS A 19 1.57 13.03 10.92
CA HIS A 19 2.39 12.21 11.79
C HIS A 19 3.62 11.64 11.06
N TYR A 20 3.45 11.06 9.86
CA TYR A 20 4.52 10.38 9.14
C TYR A 20 5.35 11.31 8.23
N LEU A 21 4.74 12.35 7.64
CA LEU A 21 5.45 13.25 6.72
C LEU A 21 5.88 14.57 7.39
N GLY A 22 5.31 14.93 8.55
CA GLY A 22 5.70 16.12 9.30
C GLY A 22 5.60 17.41 8.48
N LYS A 23 6.76 18.03 8.22
CA LYS A 23 6.88 19.25 7.39
C LYS A 23 6.64 19.00 5.90
N ASP A 24 6.84 17.76 5.45
CA ASP A 24 6.65 17.36 4.06
C ASP A 24 5.19 16.96 3.77
N ALA A 25 4.33 16.94 4.80
CA ALA A 25 2.90 16.72 4.63
C ALA A 25 2.29 17.84 3.75
N PRO A 26 1.47 17.51 2.75
CA PRO A 26 0.90 18.51 1.87
C PRO A 26 0.00 19.48 2.65
N SER A 27 -0.08 20.74 2.20
CA SER A 27 -0.98 21.73 2.81
C SER A 27 -2.45 21.48 2.49
N SER A 28 -2.73 20.78 1.38
CA SER A 28 -4.07 20.38 0.97
C SER A 28 -4.02 19.11 0.13
N ILE A 29 -5.08 18.31 0.21
CA ILE A 29 -5.31 17.13 -0.64
C ILE A 29 -6.62 17.29 -1.40
N ALA A 30 -6.71 16.63 -2.55
CA ALA A 30 -7.95 16.55 -3.32
C ALA A 30 -8.41 15.11 -3.41
N ILE A 31 -9.71 14.90 -3.28
CA ILE A 31 -10.38 13.61 -3.32
C ILE A 31 -11.36 13.67 -4.49
N LEU A 32 -11.33 12.63 -5.31
CA LEU A 32 -12.29 12.42 -6.37
C LEU A 32 -13.01 11.10 -6.09
N GLY A 33 -14.30 11.17 -5.74
CA GLY A 33 -15.07 10.00 -5.29
C GLY A 33 -15.50 10.11 -3.83
N ASP A 34 -15.76 8.97 -3.20
CA ASP A 34 -16.29 8.90 -1.83
C ASP A 34 -15.20 9.19 -0.77
N PRO A 35 -15.32 10.26 0.04
CA PRO A 35 -14.38 10.56 1.12
C PRO A 35 -14.36 9.52 2.24
N GLN A 36 -15.40 8.70 2.40
CA GLN A 36 -15.45 7.66 3.44
C GLN A 36 -14.34 6.62 3.25
N ALA A 37 -13.85 6.45 2.01
CA ALA A 37 -12.70 5.60 1.71
C ALA A 37 -11.43 6.00 2.48
N LEU A 38 -11.31 7.26 2.93
CA LEU A 38 -10.18 7.68 3.78
C LEU A 38 -10.29 7.16 5.22
N LYS A 39 -11.50 6.89 5.70
CA LYS A 39 -11.77 6.42 7.07
C LYS A 39 -11.70 4.90 7.21
N ALA A 40 -11.90 4.17 6.11
CA ALA A 40 -11.73 2.72 6.09
C ALA A 40 -10.28 2.32 6.40
N ASP A 41 -10.08 1.11 6.90
CA ASP A 41 -8.75 0.54 7.02
C ASP A 41 -8.14 0.32 5.62
N LYS A 42 -6.89 0.76 5.45
CA LYS A 42 -6.23 0.81 4.13
C LYS A 42 -4.98 -0.05 4.12
N LEU A 43 -4.92 -0.96 3.15
CA LEU A 43 -3.71 -1.69 2.83
C LEU A 43 -2.99 -1.00 1.67
N ALA A 44 -1.75 -0.57 1.86
CA ALA A 44 -0.91 -0.11 0.77
C ALA A 44 -0.15 -1.25 0.11
N LEU A 45 -0.20 -1.32 -1.21
CA LEU A 45 0.57 -2.27 -2.01
C LEU A 45 1.73 -1.56 -2.74
N PHE A 46 2.96 -2.03 -2.51
CA PHE A 46 4.15 -1.60 -3.24
C PHE A 46 4.94 -2.78 -3.77
N CYS A 47 5.36 -2.76 -5.04
CA CYS A 47 6.19 -3.83 -5.57
C CYS A 47 7.29 -3.31 -6.49
N SER A 48 8.46 -3.95 -6.45
CA SER A 48 9.51 -3.67 -7.41
C SER A 48 9.07 -4.06 -8.83
N VAL A 49 9.39 -3.20 -9.81
CA VAL A 49 9.11 -3.43 -11.23
C VAL A 49 9.77 -4.70 -11.79
N LYS A 50 10.86 -5.16 -11.17
CA LYS A 50 11.58 -6.38 -11.57
C LYS A 50 11.04 -7.62 -10.83
N CYS A 51 9.74 -7.69 -10.59
CA CYS A 51 9.13 -8.79 -9.84
C CYS A 51 9.24 -10.12 -10.62
N PRO A 52 9.74 -11.20 -9.99
CA PRO A 52 9.73 -12.53 -10.58
C PRO A 52 8.30 -13.03 -10.84
N ALA A 53 8.07 -13.69 -11.99
CA ALA A 53 6.74 -14.14 -12.43
C ALA A 53 5.99 -14.97 -11.37
N LYS A 54 6.69 -15.82 -10.61
CA LYS A 54 6.09 -16.63 -9.53
C LYS A 54 5.42 -15.76 -8.46
N LEU A 55 6.06 -14.67 -8.05
CA LEU A 55 5.52 -13.74 -7.04
C LEU A 55 4.41 -12.86 -7.62
N ILE A 56 4.40 -12.61 -8.94
CA ILE A 56 3.30 -11.89 -9.61
C ILE A 56 1.99 -12.66 -9.46
N LEU A 57 2.00 -13.97 -9.75
CA LEU A 57 0.81 -14.82 -9.63
C LEU A 57 0.31 -14.89 -8.19
N GLN A 58 1.20 -15.11 -7.22
CA GLN A 58 0.83 -15.13 -5.80
C GLN A 58 0.22 -13.78 -5.34
N THR A 59 0.74 -12.66 -5.84
CA THR A 59 0.16 -11.35 -5.52
C THR A 59 -1.22 -11.19 -6.14
N HIS A 60 -1.43 -11.68 -7.36
CA HIS A 60 -2.74 -11.64 -8.00
C HIS A 60 -3.79 -12.42 -7.20
N ASP A 61 -3.45 -13.62 -6.74
CA ASP A 61 -4.36 -14.44 -5.92
C ASP A 61 -4.71 -13.72 -4.61
N LEU A 62 -3.69 -13.17 -3.93
CA LEU A 62 -3.89 -12.38 -2.71
C LEU A 62 -4.72 -11.11 -2.95
N ALA A 63 -4.51 -10.42 -4.07
CA ALA A 63 -5.32 -9.24 -4.41
C ALA A 63 -6.80 -9.61 -4.58
N HIS A 64 -7.08 -10.76 -5.19
CA HIS A 64 -8.45 -11.25 -5.32
C HIS A 64 -9.07 -11.55 -3.94
N GLU A 65 -8.32 -12.20 -3.03
CA GLU A 65 -8.79 -12.47 -1.66
C GLU A 65 -9.07 -11.18 -0.88
N LEU A 66 -8.16 -10.20 -0.95
CA LEU A 66 -8.32 -8.89 -0.30
C LEU A 66 -9.59 -8.16 -0.78
N VAL A 67 -9.84 -8.18 -2.09
CA VAL A 67 -11.05 -7.59 -2.68
C VAL A 67 -12.32 -8.32 -2.25
N GLN A 68 -12.32 -9.66 -2.30
CA GLN A 68 -13.47 -10.47 -1.83
C GLN A 68 -13.73 -10.25 -0.34
N GLY A 69 -12.69 -9.98 0.43
CA GLY A 69 -12.74 -9.65 1.85
C GLY A 69 -13.12 -8.21 2.18
N GLY A 70 -13.34 -7.34 1.19
CA GLY A 70 -13.70 -5.94 1.39
C GLY A 70 -12.57 -5.03 1.88
N VAL A 71 -11.32 -5.45 1.77
CA VAL A 71 -10.16 -4.64 2.17
C VAL A 71 -9.95 -3.51 1.16
N THR A 72 -9.83 -2.27 1.66
CA THR A 72 -9.50 -1.13 0.78
C THR A 72 -8.01 -1.13 0.45
N VAL A 73 -7.68 -1.49 -0.78
CA VAL A 73 -6.30 -1.47 -1.28
C VAL A 73 -6.00 -0.12 -1.91
N ILE A 74 -5.02 0.59 -1.34
CA ILE A 74 -4.43 1.80 -1.93
C ILE A 74 -3.05 1.45 -2.48
N GLY A 75 -2.58 2.16 -3.49
CA GLY A 75 -1.35 1.73 -4.12
C GLY A 75 -0.77 2.74 -5.05
N GLY A 76 0.45 2.42 -5.46
CA GLY A 76 1.08 3.17 -6.50
C GLY A 76 0.53 2.83 -7.89
N PHE A 77 0.27 1.55 -8.18
CA PHE A 77 -0.19 1.04 -9.49
C PHE A 77 0.80 1.24 -10.66
N HIS A 78 2.10 1.15 -10.37
CA HIS A 78 3.21 1.37 -11.31
C HIS A 78 3.88 0.08 -11.80
N SER A 79 4.06 -0.92 -10.94
CA SER A 79 4.67 -2.20 -11.34
C SER A 79 3.66 -3.10 -12.06
N PRO A 80 4.11 -4.08 -12.89
CA PRO A 80 3.20 -5.05 -13.48
C PRO A 80 2.32 -5.75 -12.44
N VAL A 81 2.88 -6.05 -11.27
CA VAL A 81 2.16 -6.61 -10.12
C VAL A 81 1.08 -5.67 -9.61
N GLU A 82 1.42 -4.41 -9.36
CA GLU A 82 0.44 -3.44 -8.87
C GLU A 82 -0.65 -3.18 -9.92
N LYS A 83 -0.31 -3.22 -11.22
CA LYS A 83 -1.29 -3.10 -12.31
C LYS A 83 -2.21 -4.32 -12.40
N GLU A 84 -1.71 -5.53 -12.19
CA GLU A 84 -2.56 -6.72 -12.12
C GLU A 84 -3.45 -6.69 -10.89
N CYS A 85 -2.95 -6.25 -9.73
CA CYS A 85 -3.78 -6.05 -8.54
C CYS A 85 -4.85 -4.98 -8.80
N LEU A 86 -4.48 -3.85 -9.42
CA LEU A 86 -5.45 -2.83 -9.82
C LEU A 86 -6.48 -3.38 -10.81
N ARG A 87 -6.09 -4.24 -11.74
CA ARG A 87 -7.01 -4.87 -12.71
C ARG A 87 -8.04 -5.76 -12.03
N VAL A 88 -7.69 -6.36 -10.90
CA VAL A 88 -8.61 -7.11 -10.04
C VAL A 88 -9.49 -6.15 -9.22
N CYS A 89 -8.93 -5.03 -8.75
CA CYS A 89 -9.64 -4.06 -7.91
C CYS A 89 -10.49 -3.01 -8.68
N ASP A 90 -10.23 -2.78 -9.97
CA ASP A 90 -10.78 -1.64 -10.72
C ASP A 90 -11.10 -2.01 -12.19
N ASN A 91 -12.28 -1.56 -12.65
CA ASN A 91 -12.76 -1.69 -14.03
C ASN A 91 -12.71 -0.36 -14.81
N ARG A 92 -12.25 0.77 -14.22
CA ARG A 92 -11.99 2.02 -14.98
C ARG A 92 -10.94 2.96 -14.35
N HIS A 93 -9.98 3.28 -15.21
CA HIS A 93 -9.13 4.48 -15.30
C HIS A 93 -7.66 4.29 -14.91
N ARG A 94 -6.84 4.56 -15.91
CA ARG A 94 -5.39 4.50 -15.93
C ARG A 94 -4.86 5.90 -15.65
N SER A 95 -3.89 6.04 -14.76
CA SER A 95 -3.09 7.27 -14.65
C SER A 95 -1.59 6.96 -14.57
N ASP A 96 -0.85 7.91 -15.13
CA ASP A 96 0.42 7.76 -15.82
C ASP A 96 1.68 7.73 -14.94
N ILE A 97 2.77 7.31 -15.57
CA ILE A 97 4.05 6.87 -15.02
C ILE A 97 4.88 8.05 -14.45
N GLN A 98 5.05 8.13 -13.12
CA GLN A 98 6.29 8.57 -12.46
C GLN A 98 6.39 8.07 -11.00
N MET A 99 7.48 7.38 -10.68
CA MET A 99 7.88 7.07 -9.30
C MET A 99 8.47 8.32 -8.61
N SER A 100 7.61 9.22 -8.14
CA SER A 100 8.03 10.21 -7.14
C SER A 100 8.03 9.53 -5.77
N LEU A 101 9.20 9.47 -5.12
CA LEU A 101 9.37 8.99 -3.74
C LEU A 101 8.36 9.64 -2.79
N TYR A 102 8.04 10.92 -3.04
CA TYR A 102 7.03 11.67 -2.30
C TYR A 102 5.65 11.03 -2.34
N ARG A 103 5.19 10.59 -3.52
CA ARG A 103 3.86 10.00 -3.67
C ARG A 103 3.78 8.61 -3.03
N ASN A 104 4.86 7.84 -3.07
CA ASN A 104 4.91 6.56 -2.34
C ASN A 104 4.84 6.80 -0.83
N ARG A 105 5.59 7.78 -0.31
CA ARG A 105 5.50 8.20 1.10
C ARG A 105 4.10 8.65 1.48
N PHE A 106 3.43 9.42 0.61
CA PHE A 106 2.05 9.84 0.81
C PHE A 106 1.09 8.65 0.94
N VAL A 107 1.15 7.70 0.01
CA VAL A 107 0.33 6.48 0.06
C VAL A 107 0.66 5.65 1.30
N ALA A 108 1.94 5.45 1.59
CA ALA A 108 2.39 4.70 2.76
C ALA A 108 1.96 5.38 4.06
N ALA A 109 1.95 6.70 4.13
CA ALA A 109 1.53 7.46 5.30
C ALA A 109 0.04 7.29 5.58
N LEU A 110 -0.79 7.21 4.53
CA LEU A 110 -2.23 6.96 4.67
C LEU A 110 -2.56 5.52 5.08
N ALA A 111 -1.74 4.54 4.70
CA ALA A 111 -2.03 3.14 4.92
C ALA A 111 -1.89 2.69 6.37
N ASP A 112 -2.75 1.78 6.81
CA ASP A 112 -2.70 1.15 8.13
C ASP A 112 -1.74 -0.04 8.11
N TRP A 113 -1.71 -0.77 6.98
CA TRP A 113 -0.77 -1.85 6.71
C TRP A 113 -0.12 -1.69 5.34
N ILE A 114 1.07 -2.26 5.20
CA ILE A 114 1.80 -2.21 3.94
C ILE A 114 2.19 -3.62 3.52
N LEU A 115 1.91 -3.96 2.28
CA LEU A 115 2.35 -5.20 1.64
C LEU A 115 3.39 -4.88 0.57
N ILE A 116 4.54 -5.53 0.68
CA ILE A 116 5.60 -5.53 -0.32
C ILE A 116 5.78 -6.96 -0.82
N PRO A 117 5.09 -7.39 -1.89
CA PRO A 117 5.19 -8.75 -2.40
C PRO A 117 6.61 -9.10 -2.83
N TYR A 118 7.31 -8.11 -3.39
CA TYR A 118 8.71 -8.27 -3.78
C TYR A 118 9.46 -6.93 -3.82
N ALA A 119 10.70 -6.97 -3.32
CA ALA A 119 11.70 -5.95 -3.61
C ALA A 119 13.09 -6.58 -3.76
N GLY A 120 13.67 -6.43 -4.95
CA GLY A 120 15.01 -6.93 -5.21
C GLY A 120 16.07 -6.28 -4.28
N PRO A 121 17.18 -6.98 -4.00
CA PRO A 121 18.28 -6.46 -3.21
C PRO A 121 18.83 -5.14 -3.76
N SER A 122 19.16 -4.21 -2.86
CA SER A 122 19.65 -2.86 -3.13
C SER A 122 18.71 -2.03 -4.03
N SER A 123 17.44 -2.41 -4.14
CA SER A 123 16.46 -1.68 -4.95
C SER A 123 15.91 -0.44 -4.22
N LYS A 124 15.32 0.48 -4.99
CA LYS A 124 14.59 1.62 -4.43
C LYS A 124 13.45 1.18 -3.51
N THR A 125 12.78 0.08 -3.83
CA THR A 125 11.69 -0.46 -3.02
C THR A 125 12.20 -1.04 -1.70
N GLU A 126 13.41 -1.63 -1.67
CA GLU A 126 14.03 -2.07 -0.40
C GLU A 126 14.44 -0.87 0.47
N GLN A 127 15.02 0.16 -0.14
CA GLN A 127 15.35 1.41 0.57
C GLN A 127 14.09 2.03 1.17
N PHE A 128 13.00 2.06 0.39
CA PHE A 128 11.70 2.54 0.83
C PHE A 128 11.09 1.66 1.93
N CYS A 129 11.23 0.33 1.85
CA CYS A 129 10.82 -0.58 2.92
C CYS A 129 11.50 -0.22 4.25
N SER A 130 12.82 0.03 4.21
CA SER A 130 13.59 0.42 5.40
C SER A 130 13.07 1.72 6.03
N GLU A 131 12.69 2.69 5.19
CA GLU A 131 12.10 3.95 5.63
C GLU A 131 10.78 3.74 6.36
N ILE A 132 9.88 2.94 5.79
CA ILE A 132 8.55 2.71 6.39
C ILE A 132 8.63 1.84 7.65
N LEU A 133 9.57 0.88 7.70
CA LEU A 133 9.83 0.13 8.92
C LEU A 133 10.27 1.06 10.07
N ALA A 134 11.02 2.13 9.77
CA ALA A 134 11.38 3.14 10.77
C ALA A 134 10.16 3.95 11.28
N TRP A 135 9.07 4.01 10.51
CA TRP A 135 7.79 4.56 10.95
C TRP A 135 7.01 3.61 11.88
N GLN A 136 7.58 2.45 12.22
CA GLN A 136 6.96 1.40 13.03
C GLN A 136 5.64 0.88 12.42
N LYS A 137 5.47 1.04 11.10
CA LYS A 137 4.32 0.48 10.40
C LYS A 137 4.49 -1.02 10.21
N PRO A 138 3.38 -1.78 10.29
CA PRO A 138 3.40 -3.19 9.93
C PRO A 138 3.62 -3.33 8.42
N VAL A 139 4.80 -3.83 8.05
CA VAL A 139 5.17 -4.16 6.67
C VAL A 139 5.20 -5.67 6.53
N TYR A 140 4.45 -6.18 5.55
CA TYR A 140 4.35 -7.59 5.22
C TYR A 140 5.01 -7.90 3.88
N THR A 141 5.51 -9.11 3.72
CA THR A 141 6.09 -9.63 2.47
C THR A 141 5.87 -11.12 2.35
N PHE A 142 6.02 -11.71 1.17
CA PHE A 142 5.91 -13.17 1.05
C PHE A 142 7.09 -13.88 1.71
N SER A 143 6.79 -15.00 2.39
CA SER A 143 7.78 -15.94 2.91
C SER A 143 8.51 -16.64 1.77
N HIS A 144 9.50 -15.98 1.18
CA HIS A 144 10.28 -16.46 0.06
C HIS A 144 11.74 -15.99 0.18
N VAL A 145 12.68 -16.85 -0.24
CA VAL A 145 14.13 -16.55 -0.28
C VAL A 145 14.47 -15.23 -1.02
N LEU A 146 13.60 -14.79 -1.93
CA LEU A 146 13.80 -13.59 -2.75
C LEU A 146 13.49 -12.30 -1.98
N ASN A 147 12.86 -12.41 -0.81
CA ASN A 147 12.53 -11.32 0.09
C ASN A 147 13.33 -11.41 1.40
N GLU A 148 14.37 -12.25 1.49
CA GLU A 148 15.22 -12.35 2.69
C GLU A 148 15.78 -10.98 3.12
N ASN A 149 16.10 -10.12 2.15
CA ASN A 149 16.53 -8.74 2.40
C ASN A 149 15.45 -7.92 3.13
N LEU A 150 14.16 -8.13 2.84
CA LEU A 150 13.06 -7.46 3.53
C LEU A 150 12.80 -8.06 4.91
N ILE A 151 12.79 -9.40 4.99
CA ILE A 151 12.52 -10.12 6.24
C ILE A 151 13.59 -9.81 7.28
N THR A 152 14.87 -9.85 6.89
CA THR A 152 16.00 -9.54 7.77
C THR A 152 15.96 -8.10 8.30
N ARG A 153 15.31 -7.18 7.56
CA ARG A 153 15.11 -5.79 8.00
C ARG A 153 13.94 -5.60 8.95
N GLY A 154 13.09 -6.62 9.12
CA GLY A 154 11.93 -6.59 10.01
C GLY A 154 10.58 -6.61 9.31
N ALA A 155 10.53 -6.80 7.98
CA ALA A 155 9.28 -7.11 7.31
C ALA A 155 8.76 -8.48 7.78
N ARG A 156 7.45 -8.56 8.05
CA ARG A 156 6.81 -9.79 8.53
C ARG A 156 6.50 -10.70 7.33
N PRO A 157 7.00 -11.95 7.30
CA PRO A 157 6.61 -12.89 6.28
C PRO A 157 5.13 -13.24 6.46
N LEU A 158 4.33 -13.16 5.39
CA LEU A 158 2.99 -13.70 5.36
C LEU A 158 3.07 -15.21 5.42
N THR A 159 2.49 -15.79 6.46
CA THR A 159 2.25 -17.23 6.52
C THR A 159 0.89 -17.56 5.91
N PRO A 160 0.71 -18.77 5.33
CA PRO A 160 -0.59 -19.22 4.83
C PRO A 160 -1.64 -19.13 5.95
N GLY A 161 -2.69 -18.32 5.73
CA GLY A 161 -3.74 -18.06 6.73
C GLY A 161 -3.66 -16.70 7.44
N GLU A 162 -2.50 -16.06 7.53
CA GLU A 162 -2.41 -14.64 7.97
C GLU A 162 -3.00 -13.68 6.94
N GLU A 163 -3.09 -14.11 5.68
CA GLU A 163 -3.82 -13.43 4.59
C GLU A 163 -5.31 -13.29 4.95
N VAL A 164 -5.87 -14.32 5.60
CA VAL A 164 -7.24 -14.33 6.14
C VAL A 164 -7.32 -13.44 7.37
N GLU A 165 -6.31 -13.40 8.24
CA GLU A 165 -6.32 -12.55 9.43
C GLU A 165 -6.18 -11.05 9.11
N MET A 166 -5.41 -10.67 8.08
CA MET A 166 -5.39 -9.30 7.56
C MET A 166 -6.76 -8.87 7.02
N THR A 167 -7.46 -9.82 6.40
CA THR A 167 -8.83 -9.64 5.91
C THR A 167 -9.84 -9.55 7.06
N LEU A 168 -9.78 -10.45 8.04
CA LEU A 168 -10.64 -10.50 9.22
C LEU A 168 -10.46 -9.28 10.11
N ARG A 169 -9.23 -8.81 10.33
CA ARG A 169 -8.95 -7.60 11.13
C ARG A 169 -9.47 -6.32 10.49
N SER A 170 -9.60 -6.29 9.15
CA SER A 170 -10.29 -5.20 8.44
C SER A 170 -11.81 -5.27 8.59
N LEU A 171 -12.37 -6.48 8.76
CA LEU A 171 -13.81 -6.70 8.96
C LEU A 171 -14.25 -6.51 10.42
N GLU A 172 -13.39 -6.80 11.40
CA GLU A 172 -13.71 -6.73 12.84
C GLU A 172 -13.68 -5.31 13.43
N ARG A 173 -13.16 -4.31 12.71
CA ARG A 173 -13.09 -2.91 13.18
C ARG A 173 -13.96 -1.92 12.39
N GLY A 174 -14.69 -2.40 11.38
CA GLY A 174 -15.64 -1.63 10.57
C GLY A 174 -16.97 -1.39 11.27
#